data_AF-A6UCE7-F1
#
_entry.id   AF-A6UCE7-F1
#
_cell.length_a   1.000
_cell.length_b   1.000
_cell.length_c   1.000
_cell.angle_alpha   90.00
_cell.angle_beta   90.00
_cell.angle_gamma   90.00
#
_symmetry.space_group_name_H-M   'P 1'
#
loop_
_entity.id
_entity.type
_entity.pdbx_description
1 polymer ?
#
loop_
_entity_poly.entity_id
_entity_poly.type
_entity_poly.pdbx_seq_one_letter_code
_entity_poly.pdbx_strand_id
1 'polypeptide(L)'
;MKTTTLIEVHSDLGLQMIKARVVERSLPFVEKSDGLIIHLPLGQIHAFGENGGLRLTLHASDHMKLHLLQEAVDHRLDEAAVALDRRWSLTKLGLVPPNLTFAIVESCERVRPSYYRVRLSGASLERFSRDGLHFRLLFPSENHIGQWPVISESGRVEWPGGISEWHRPVYTTRSVNLEKGTLDFDVFAHEGGRVTEWCKTLHPGMDAAIMGPGGEWLPDARWIALFGDETALPAIARILESLPEETSGVATILISDAGDVQHLNTTSSVAVRWLVRGDGISLLDELKKLRIPDVDRFVWIASERSEVNEARNILVARGIQRAEMRVASYWSR
;
A
#
# COMPACT_ATOMS: atom_id res chain seq x y z
N MET A 1 -1.88 20.35 -9.52
CA MET A 1 -2.83 20.88 -8.51
C MET A 1 -2.07 21.31 -7.27
N LYS A 2 -2.62 22.22 -6.45
CA LYS A 2 -2.00 22.61 -5.18
C LYS A 2 -3.02 22.90 -4.07
N THR A 3 -2.62 22.72 -2.82
CA THR A 3 -3.35 23.16 -1.63
C THR A 3 -2.38 23.74 -0.61
N THR A 4 -2.81 24.71 0.18
CA THR A 4 -1.96 25.42 1.14
C THR A 4 -2.61 25.44 2.52
N THR A 5 -1.81 25.35 3.57
CA THR A 5 -2.23 25.65 4.94
C THR A 5 -1.15 26.43 5.68
N LEU A 6 -1.53 27.14 6.73
CA LEU A 6 -0.63 27.87 7.61
C LEU A 6 -0.63 27.20 8.99
N ILE A 7 0.54 26.83 9.46
CA ILE A 7 0.75 26.25 10.77
C ILE A 7 1.20 27.36 11.70
N GLU A 8 0.44 27.60 12.77
CA GLU A 8 0.77 28.56 13.85
C GLU A 8 1.91 28.03 14.72
N VAL A 9 3.12 28.02 14.16
CA VAL A 9 4.37 27.68 14.83
C VAL A 9 5.42 28.70 14.45
N HIS A 10 6.38 28.99 15.34
CA HIS A 10 7.52 29.81 14.96
C HIS A 10 8.23 29.20 13.74
N SER A 11 8.39 29.99 12.68
CA SER A 11 8.79 29.50 11.36
C SER A 11 10.11 28.72 11.38
N ASP A 12 11.11 29.22 12.11
CA ASP A 12 12.41 28.54 12.26
C ASP A 12 12.29 27.19 12.95
N LEU A 13 11.47 27.11 14.00
CA LEU A 13 11.24 25.87 14.74
C LEU A 13 10.52 24.85 13.84
N GLY A 14 9.48 25.30 13.13
CA GLY A 14 8.75 24.46 12.18
C GLY A 14 9.63 23.92 11.06
N LEU A 15 10.48 24.76 10.46
CA LEU A 15 11.43 24.33 9.43
C LEU A 15 12.45 23.33 9.98
N GLN A 16 13.00 23.57 11.18
CA GLN A 16 13.93 22.65 11.83
C GLN A 16 13.30 21.28 12.10
N MET A 17 12.06 21.26 12.60
CA MET A 17 11.32 20.00 12.85
C MET A 17 11.10 19.20 11.57
N ILE A 18 10.70 19.87 10.49
CA ILE A 18 10.51 19.21 9.19
C ILE A 18 11.85 18.70 8.64
N LYS A 19 12.90 19.53 8.70
CA LYS A 19 14.24 19.16 8.21
C LYS A 19 14.79 17.93 8.95
N ALA A 20 14.66 17.89 10.27
CA ALA A 20 15.08 16.74 11.07
C ALA A 20 14.39 15.44 10.62
N ARG A 21 13.09 15.50 10.35
CA ARG A 21 12.30 14.35 9.86
C ARG A 21 12.68 13.91 8.45
N VAL A 22 12.94 14.86 7.56
CA VAL A 22 13.38 14.58 6.18
C VAL A 22 14.73 13.87 6.18
N VAL A 23 15.68 14.34 7.01
CA VAL A 23 17.01 13.73 7.16
C VAL A 23 16.91 12.33 7.79
N GLU A 24 16.17 12.18 8.90
CA GLU A 24 15.96 10.88 9.57
C GLU A 24 15.45 9.81 8.60
N ARG A 25 14.61 10.21 7.64
CA ARG A 25 13.98 9.32 6.67
C ARG A 25 14.70 9.22 5.34
N SER A 26 15.82 9.94 5.18
CA SER A 26 16.55 10.01 3.91
C SER A 26 15.65 10.40 2.74
N LEU A 27 14.69 11.31 2.97
CA LEU A 27 13.79 11.79 1.92
C LEU A 27 14.52 12.79 1.03
N PRO A 28 14.35 12.74 -0.31
CA PRO A 28 14.95 13.74 -1.20
C PRO A 28 14.36 15.12 -0.95
N PHE A 29 15.20 16.14 -0.78
CA PHE A 29 14.77 17.52 -0.59
C PHE A 29 15.77 18.54 -1.14
N VAL A 30 15.29 19.76 -1.39
CA VAL A 30 16.09 20.92 -1.78
C VAL A 30 15.89 22.01 -0.74
N GLU A 31 16.99 22.49 -0.15
CA GLU A 31 16.98 23.62 0.77
C GLU A 31 16.98 24.95 -0.02
N LYS A 32 16.19 25.91 0.46
CA LYS A 32 16.09 27.29 -0.04
C LYS A 32 16.39 28.26 1.09
N SER A 33 16.59 29.54 0.77
CA SER A 33 16.96 30.57 1.74
C SER A 33 15.97 30.74 2.90
N ASP A 34 14.70 30.44 2.67
CA ASP A 34 13.55 30.69 3.54
C ASP A 34 12.65 29.45 3.71
N GLY A 35 13.13 28.27 3.32
CA GLY A 35 12.32 27.07 3.33
C GLY A 35 12.99 25.83 2.74
N LEU A 36 12.18 24.79 2.54
CA LEU A 36 12.61 23.52 1.97
C LEU A 36 11.52 22.91 1.09
N ILE A 37 11.95 22.26 0.01
CA ILE A 37 11.09 21.53 -0.93
C ILE A 37 11.39 20.04 -0.79
N ILE A 38 10.41 19.26 -0.35
CA ILE A 38 10.51 17.80 -0.19
C ILE A 38 9.91 17.14 -1.42
N HIS A 39 10.60 16.17 -2.00
CA HIS A 39 10.12 15.37 -3.12
C HIS A 39 9.67 14.00 -2.64
N LEU A 40 8.42 13.65 -2.94
CA LEU A 40 7.79 12.38 -2.58
C LEU A 40 7.18 11.73 -3.83
N PRO A 41 6.95 10.41 -3.82
CA PRO A 41 6.28 9.73 -4.93
C PRO A 41 4.88 10.30 -5.26
N LEU A 42 4.18 10.81 -4.24
CA LEU A 42 2.86 11.42 -4.39
C LEU A 42 2.92 12.88 -4.90
N GLY A 43 4.06 13.56 -4.81
CA GLY A 43 4.13 14.99 -5.12
C GLY A 43 5.23 15.71 -4.34
N GLN A 44 5.04 17.01 -4.12
CA GLN A 44 6.00 17.85 -3.41
C GLN A 44 5.36 18.54 -2.22
N ILE A 45 6.14 18.69 -1.14
CA ILE A 45 5.79 19.51 0.02
C ILE A 45 6.73 20.70 0.04
N HIS A 46 6.17 21.90 -0.03
CA HIS A 46 6.91 23.15 0.07
C HIS A 46 6.64 23.71 1.45
N ALA A 47 7.66 23.77 2.31
CA ALA A 47 7.56 24.36 3.64
C ALA A 47 8.39 25.64 3.67
N PHE A 48 7.71 26.78 3.85
CA PHE A 48 8.33 28.10 3.82
C PHE A 48 7.88 28.91 5.02
N GLY A 49 8.81 29.63 5.64
CA GLY A 49 8.50 30.51 6.75
C GLY A 49 7.83 31.81 6.29
N GLU A 50 6.83 32.28 7.05
CA GLU A 50 6.25 33.61 6.85
C GLU A 50 5.85 34.28 8.16
N ASN A 51 5.40 35.53 8.04
CA ASN A 51 4.81 36.26 9.16
C ASN A 51 3.56 35.52 9.65
N GLY A 52 3.63 35.01 10.88
CA GLY A 52 2.52 34.32 11.53
C GLY A 52 2.58 32.79 11.46
N GLY A 53 3.59 32.20 10.80
CA GLY A 53 3.76 30.76 10.89
C GLY A 53 4.60 30.09 9.80
N LEU A 54 4.47 28.77 9.74
CA LEU A 54 5.03 27.94 8.69
C LEU A 54 3.95 27.62 7.64
N ARG A 55 4.12 28.08 6.42
CA ARG A 55 3.23 27.71 5.31
C ARG A 55 3.66 26.41 4.70
N LEU A 56 2.72 25.48 4.62
CA LEU A 56 2.86 24.25 3.86
C LEU A 56 2.04 24.35 2.58
N THR A 57 2.70 24.20 1.43
CA THR A 57 2.04 24.08 0.13
C THR A 57 2.31 22.69 -0.45
N LEU A 58 1.24 21.96 -0.74
CA LEU A 58 1.30 20.64 -1.33
C LEU A 58 1.06 20.74 -2.82
N HIS A 59 1.88 20.07 -3.61
CA HIS A 59 1.78 20.01 -5.06
C HIS A 59 1.67 18.56 -5.50
N ALA A 60 0.68 18.25 -6.34
CA ALA A 60 0.50 16.92 -6.92
C ALA A 60 -0.06 17.01 -8.34
N SER A 61 0.10 15.93 -9.12
CA SER A 61 -0.40 15.85 -10.51
C SER A 61 -1.92 15.87 -10.60
N ASP A 62 -2.61 15.30 -9.61
CA ASP A 62 -4.05 15.08 -9.60
C ASP A 62 -4.65 15.20 -8.19
N HIS A 63 -5.99 15.15 -8.11
CA HIS A 63 -6.73 15.35 -6.86
C HIS A 63 -6.51 14.20 -5.86
N MET A 64 -6.32 12.97 -6.34
CA MET A 64 -6.12 11.82 -5.47
C MET A 64 -4.76 11.90 -4.78
N LYS A 65 -3.69 12.13 -5.54
CA LYS A 65 -2.33 12.28 -4.99
C LYS A 65 -2.25 13.48 -4.04
N LEU A 66 -2.94 14.59 -4.37
CA LEU A 66 -3.02 15.74 -3.48
C LEU A 66 -3.70 15.38 -2.14
N HIS A 67 -4.84 14.68 -2.18
CA HIS A 67 -5.55 14.26 -0.98
C HIS A 67 -4.73 13.27 -0.13
N LEU A 68 -4.07 12.29 -0.75
CA LEU A 68 -3.19 11.36 -0.02
C LEU A 68 -2.01 12.09 0.63
N LEU A 69 -1.47 13.12 -0.03
CA LEU A 69 -0.41 13.95 0.53
C LEU A 69 -0.91 14.80 1.71
N GLN A 70 -2.14 15.34 1.63
CA GLN A 70 -2.79 16.03 2.75
C GLN A 70 -2.94 15.09 3.96
N GLU A 71 -3.55 13.91 3.77
CA GLU A 71 -3.72 12.91 4.82
C GLU A 71 -2.37 12.48 5.44
N ALA A 72 -1.34 12.31 4.62
CA ALA A 72 0.00 11.96 5.10
C ALA A 72 0.63 13.07 5.94
N VAL A 73 0.47 14.34 5.55
CA VAL A 73 0.95 15.49 6.34
C VAL A 73 0.15 15.63 7.63
N ASP A 74 -1.17 15.54 7.56
CA ASP A 74 -2.07 15.67 8.71
C ASP A 74 -1.80 14.61 9.78
N HIS A 75 -1.62 13.36 9.37
CA HIS A 75 -1.25 12.27 10.26
C HIS A 75 0.06 12.54 11.00
N ARG A 76 1.05 13.16 10.33
CA ARG A 76 2.35 13.49 10.94
C ARG A 76 2.28 14.67 11.89
N LEU A 77 1.45 15.66 11.58
CA LEU A 77 1.23 16.78 12.48
C LEU A 77 0.50 16.33 13.76
N ASP A 78 -0.40 15.35 13.65
CA ASP A 78 -1.06 14.74 14.82
C ASP A 78 -0.08 13.96 15.70
N GLU A 79 0.80 13.14 15.10
CA GLU A 79 1.87 12.45 15.84
C GLU A 79 2.77 13.43 16.61
N ALA A 80 2.93 14.65 16.11
CA ALA A 80 3.72 15.70 16.73
C ALA A 80 2.92 16.55 17.75
N ALA A 81 1.66 16.20 18.03
CA ALA A 81 0.74 16.94 18.90
C ALA A 81 0.57 18.42 18.54
N VAL A 82 0.76 18.77 17.27
CA VAL A 82 0.57 20.13 16.78
C VAL A 82 -0.92 20.30 16.47
N ALA A 83 -1.69 20.69 17.49
CA ALA A 83 -3.10 21.04 17.36
C ALA A 83 -3.22 22.34 16.56
N LEU A 84 -3.90 22.29 15.42
CA LEU A 84 -4.08 23.45 14.55
C LEU A 84 -5.53 23.47 14.07
N ASP A 85 -6.08 24.67 13.90
CA ASP A 85 -7.29 24.88 13.10
C ASP A 85 -6.88 24.70 11.62
N ARG A 86 -6.83 23.43 11.18
CA ARG A 86 -6.27 23.04 9.89
C ARG A 86 -7.30 23.26 8.80
N ARG A 87 -7.16 24.35 8.07
CA ARG A 87 -7.92 24.57 6.84
C ARG A 87 -6.97 24.57 5.66
N TRP A 88 -7.04 23.50 4.88
CA TRP A 88 -6.43 23.45 3.56
C TRP A 88 -7.20 24.37 2.61
N SER A 89 -6.49 25.14 1.79
CA SER A 89 -7.09 26.10 0.87
C SER A 89 -7.95 25.44 -0.21
N LEU A 90 -7.71 24.16 -0.50
CA LEU A 90 -8.50 23.35 -1.42
C LEU A 90 -9.09 22.15 -0.66
N THR A 91 -10.32 22.32 -0.18
CA THR A 91 -11.11 21.26 0.47
C THR A 91 -12.48 21.17 -0.18
N LYS A 92 -12.85 19.99 -0.68
CA LYS A 92 -14.19 19.73 -1.23
C LYS A 92 -15.05 19.02 -0.20
N LEU A 93 -15.71 19.81 0.64
CA LEU A 93 -16.52 19.34 1.77
C LEU A 93 -17.69 18.45 1.32
N GLY A 94 -18.00 17.43 2.13
CA GLY A 94 -19.15 16.54 1.93
C GLY A 94 -19.02 15.57 0.75
N LEU A 95 -17.92 15.61 0.00
CA LEU A 95 -17.64 14.63 -1.05
C LEU A 95 -16.95 13.40 -0.46
N VAL A 96 -17.14 12.25 -1.11
CA VAL A 96 -16.34 11.06 -0.82
C VAL A 96 -14.85 11.32 -1.13
N PRO A 97 -13.92 10.71 -0.39
CA PRO A 97 -12.49 10.82 -0.67
C PRO A 97 -12.16 10.43 -2.12
N PRO A 98 -11.26 11.16 -2.82
CA PRO A 98 -10.95 10.89 -4.22
C PRO A 98 -10.23 9.55 -4.46
N ASN A 99 -9.75 8.90 -3.41
CA ASN A 99 -9.19 7.56 -3.46
C ASN A 99 -10.24 6.46 -3.17
N LEU A 100 -11.49 6.82 -2.83
CA LEU A 100 -12.62 5.90 -2.69
C LEU A 100 -13.28 5.69 -4.06
N THR A 101 -13.59 4.44 -4.39
CA THR A 101 -14.31 4.08 -5.62
C THR A 101 -15.35 3.03 -5.32
N PHE A 102 -16.55 3.28 -5.84
CA PHE A 102 -17.61 2.29 -5.95
C PHE A 102 -17.41 1.49 -7.23
N ALA A 103 -17.44 0.18 -7.10
CA ALA A 103 -17.22 -0.78 -8.16
C ALA A 103 -18.35 -1.81 -8.15
N ILE A 104 -18.55 -2.47 -9.27
CA ILE A 104 -19.51 -3.55 -9.43
C ILE A 104 -18.76 -4.87 -9.55
N VAL A 105 -19.24 -5.89 -8.84
CA VAL A 105 -18.72 -7.24 -8.95
C VAL A 105 -19.18 -7.82 -10.28
N GLU A 106 -18.22 -8.21 -11.12
CA GLU A 106 -18.47 -8.87 -12.39
C GLU A 106 -18.45 -10.40 -12.23
N SER A 107 -17.54 -10.91 -11.41
CA SER A 107 -17.46 -12.33 -11.08
C SER A 107 -16.70 -12.59 -9.78
N CYS A 108 -16.94 -13.76 -9.19
CA CYS A 108 -16.19 -14.32 -8.07
C CYS A 108 -16.04 -15.83 -8.32
N GLU A 109 -14.81 -16.29 -8.56
CA GLU A 109 -14.54 -17.66 -8.99
C GLU A 109 -13.47 -18.31 -8.11
N ARG A 110 -13.64 -19.59 -7.78
CA ARG A 110 -12.62 -20.39 -7.09
C ARG A 110 -11.57 -20.84 -8.13
N VAL A 111 -10.55 -20.01 -8.35
CA VAL A 111 -9.51 -20.24 -9.38
C VAL A 111 -8.48 -21.29 -8.98
N ARG A 112 -8.36 -21.55 -7.68
CA ARG A 112 -7.48 -22.57 -7.08
C ARG A 112 -8.11 -23.15 -5.80
N PRO A 113 -7.65 -24.31 -5.31
CA PRO A 113 -8.16 -24.91 -4.07
C PRO A 113 -8.28 -23.92 -2.93
N SER A 114 -7.35 -22.99 -2.75
CA SER A 114 -7.39 -22.01 -1.64
C SER A 114 -7.59 -20.56 -2.08
N TYR A 115 -7.97 -20.28 -3.33
CA TYR A 115 -8.12 -18.89 -3.80
C TYR A 115 -9.42 -18.61 -4.54
N TYR A 116 -10.09 -17.55 -4.12
CA TYR A 116 -11.06 -16.86 -4.96
C TYR A 116 -10.37 -15.76 -5.77
N ARG A 117 -10.76 -15.60 -7.03
CA ARG A 117 -10.51 -14.39 -7.82
C ARG A 117 -11.81 -13.61 -7.95
N VAL A 118 -11.78 -12.36 -7.53
CA VAL A 118 -12.90 -11.43 -7.68
C VAL A 118 -12.55 -10.42 -8.75
N ARG A 119 -13.45 -10.24 -9.71
CA ARG A 119 -13.36 -9.20 -10.74
C ARG A 119 -14.32 -8.07 -10.44
N LEU A 120 -13.79 -6.85 -10.47
CA LEU A 120 -14.54 -5.62 -10.32
C LEU A 120 -14.52 -4.82 -11.63
N SER A 121 -15.61 -4.12 -11.91
CA SER A 121 -15.67 -3.05 -12.92
C SER A 121 -16.07 -1.74 -12.26
N GLY A 122 -15.74 -0.59 -12.87
CA GLY A 122 -16.12 0.70 -12.32
C GLY A 122 -15.26 1.85 -12.82
N ALA A 123 -15.64 3.06 -12.45
CA ALA A 123 -14.90 4.25 -12.81
C ALA A 123 -13.54 4.30 -12.09
N SER A 124 -12.55 4.89 -12.76
CA SER A 124 -11.25 5.21 -12.17
C SER A 124 -10.41 3.99 -11.73
N LEU A 125 -10.73 2.76 -12.13
CA LEU A 125 -9.95 1.57 -11.77
C LEU A 125 -8.56 1.53 -12.45
N GLU A 126 -8.34 2.31 -13.51
CA GLU A 126 -7.06 2.40 -14.20
C GLU A 126 -5.91 2.84 -13.29
N ARG A 127 -6.18 3.62 -12.24
CA ARG A 127 -5.14 4.11 -11.32
C ARG A 127 -4.42 3.00 -10.57
N PHE A 128 -5.10 1.88 -10.30
CA PHE A 128 -4.51 0.73 -9.63
C PHE A 128 -3.49 -0.02 -10.52
N SER A 129 -3.40 0.33 -11.81
CA SER A 129 -2.37 -0.20 -12.72
C SER A 129 -1.03 0.55 -12.64
N ARG A 130 -0.98 1.71 -11.97
CA ARG A 130 0.18 2.64 -12.02
C ARG A 130 0.80 2.97 -10.68
N ASP A 131 -0.02 2.97 -9.63
CA ASP A 131 0.39 3.36 -8.28
C ASP A 131 -0.08 2.29 -7.28
N GLY A 132 0.69 2.07 -6.20
CA GLY A 132 0.45 1.13 -5.09
C GLY A 132 0.15 -0.34 -5.45
N LEU A 133 0.75 -1.28 -4.71
CA LEU A 133 0.39 -2.70 -4.85
C LEU A 133 -1.02 -3.03 -4.31
N HIS A 134 -1.51 -2.25 -3.37
CA HIS A 134 -2.65 -2.63 -2.54
C HIS A 134 -3.81 -1.64 -2.60
N PHE A 135 -4.95 -2.09 -2.13
CA PHE A 135 -6.13 -1.30 -1.83
C PHE A 135 -6.81 -1.85 -0.59
N ARG A 136 -7.77 -1.11 -0.05
CA ARG A 136 -8.64 -1.61 1.03
C ARG A 136 -10.02 -1.89 0.46
N LEU A 137 -10.57 -3.07 0.72
CA LEU A 137 -12.01 -3.28 0.65
C LEU A 137 -12.65 -2.55 1.82
N LEU A 138 -13.84 -1.98 1.63
CA LEU A 138 -14.57 -1.27 2.67
C LEU A 138 -15.87 -2.01 2.98
N PHE A 139 -16.03 -2.40 4.24
CA PHE A 139 -17.26 -2.97 4.76
C PHE A 139 -17.76 -2.10 5.91
N PRO A 140 -18.94 -1.44 5.77
CA PRO A 140 -19.54 -0.72 6.88
C PRO A 140 -19.99 -1.69 7.98
N SER A 141 -20.10 -1.20 9.21
CA SER A 141 -20.87 -1.88 10.25
C SER A 141 -22.35 -1.92 9.88
N GLU A 142 -23.12 -2.83 10.48
CA GLU A 142 -24.57 -2.94 10.27
C GLU A 142 -25.32 -1.62 10.51
N ASN A 143 -24.88 -0.82 11.48
CA ASN A 143 -25.47 0.48 11.82
C ASN A 143 -25.21 1.59 10.78
N HIS A 144 -24.29 1.38 9.83
CA HIS A 144 -23.82 2.39 8.88
C HIS A 144 -23.94 1.93 7.42
N ILE A 145 -24.76 0.92 7.14
CA ILE A 145 -25.04 0.49 5.77
C ILE A 145 -25.61 1.66 4.95
N GLY A 146 -25.06 1.87 3.75
CA GLY A 146 -25.45 2.97 2.85
C GLY A 146 -24.84 4.34 3.21
N GLN A 147 -24.11 4.44 4.33
CA GLN A 147 -23.33 5.63 4.66
C GLN A 147 -21.90 5.43 4.20
N TRP A 148 -21.24 6.51 3.78
CA TRP A 148 -19.87 6.46 3.26
C TRP A 148 -19.00 7.54 3.87
N PRO A 149 -17.67 7.31 3.96
CA PRO A 149 -16.75 8.33 4.44
C PRO A 149 -16.81 9.57 3.56
N VAL A 150 -16.75 10.74 4.18
CA VAL A 150 -16.77 12.04 3.50
C VAL A 150 -15.65 12.93 4.01
N ILE A 151 -15.27 13.92 3.21
CA ILE A 151 -14.31 14.94 3.61
C ILE A 151 -15.02 15.96 4.52
N SER A 152 -14.56 16.03 5.78
CA SER A 152 -15.07 16.96 6.81
C SER A 152 -14.51 18.38 6.63
N GLU A 153 -15.00 19.33 7.44
CA GLU A 153 -14.50 20.72 7.50
C GLU A 153 -12.99 20.82 7.77
N SER A 154 -12.43 19.85 8.51
CA SER A 154 -10.99 19.75 8.76
C SER A 154 -10.17 19.28 7.55
N GLY A 155 -10.83 18.91 6.44
CA GLY A 155 -10.20 18.28 5.28
C GLY A 155 -9.90 16.80 5.44
N ARG A 156 -10.12 16.23 6.64
CA ARG A 156 -9.93 14.81 6.93
C ARG A 156 -11.12 13.97 6.50
N VAL A 157 -10.86 12.69 6.26
CA VAL A 157 -11.90 11.69 6.06
C VAL A 157 -12.63 11.41 7.38
N GLU A 158 -13.90 11.80 7.45
CA GLU A 158 -14.83 11.44 8.50
C GLU A 158 -15.51 10.11 8.16
N TRP A 159 -15.40 9.15 9.07
CA TRP A 159 -15.96 7.82 8.92
C TRP A 159 -17.26 7.74 9.74
N PRO A 160 -18.40 7.33 9.14
CA PRO A 160 -19.63 7.10 9.90
C PRO A 160 -19.40 6.12 11.04
N GLY A 161 -19.70 6.53 12.28
CA GLY A 161 -19.44 5.73 13.49
C GLY A 161 -17.98 5.67 13.94
N GLY A 162 -17.07 6.30 13.21
CA GLY A 162 -15.63 6.24 13.45
C GLY A 162 -14.95 5.07 12.72
N ILE A 163 -13.66 5.23 12.43
CA ILE A 163 -12.89 4.30 11.58
C ILE A 163 -12.79 2.87 12.14
N SER A 164 -12.97 2.68 13.45
CA SER A 164 -12.93 1.38 14.15
C SER A 164 -14.17 0.51 13.90
N GLU A 165 -15.31 1.11 13.56
CA GLU A 165 -16.54 0.38 13.21
C GLU A 165 -16.46 -0.26 11.81
N TRP A 166 -15.44 0.11 11.02
CA TRP A 166 -15.28 -0.32 9.64
C TRP A 166 -14.29 -1.47 9.52
N HIS A 167 -14.70 -2.55 8.86
CA HIS A 167 -13.79 -3.60 8.44
C HIS A 167 -13.16 -3.21 7.10
N ARG A 168 -11.83 -2.99 7.11
CA ARG A 168 -11.10 -2.44 5.96
C ARG A 168 -9.87 -3.26 5.59
N PRO A 169 -10.02 -4.55 5.24
CA PRO A 169 -8.89 -5.43 4.96
C PRO A 169 -8.14 -4.96 3.71
N VAL A 170 -6.82 -5.17 3.72
CA VAL A 170 -5.94 -4.81 2.62
C VAL A 170 -5.88 -5.98 1.63
N TYR A 171 -6.04 -5.70 0.35
CA TYR A 171 -5.87 -6.66 -0.74
C TYR A 171 -4.92 -6.13 -1.79
N THR A 172 -4.28 -7.03 -2.52
CA THR A 172 -3.42 -6.69 -3.64
C THR A 172 -4.26 -6.65 -4.91
N THR A 173 -4.16 -5.57 -5.68
CA THR A 173 -4.63 -5.59 -7.07
C THR A 173 -3.79 -6.62 -7.81
N ARG A 174 -4.43 -7.66 -8.35
CA ARG A 174 -3.76 -8.75 -9.08
C ARG A 174 -3.47 -8.36 -10.52
N SER A 175 -4.43 -7.73 -11.19
CA SER A 175 -4.29 -7.20 -12.55
C SER A 175 -5.34 -6.13 -12.83
N VAL A 176 -5.05 -5.23 -13.77
CA VAL A 176 -6.02 -4.26 -14.29
C VAL A 176 -6.06 -4.40 -15.80
N ASN A 177 -7.26 -4.56 -16.36
CA ASN A 177 -7.48 -4.52 -17.79
C ASN A 177 -8.00 -3.13 -18.16
N LEU A 178 -7.14 -2.32 -18.81
CA LEU A 178 -7.46 -0.94 -19.16
C LEU A 178 -8.52 -0.81 -20.26
N GLU A 179 -8.57 -1.77 -21.19
CA GLU A 179 -9.54 -1.76 -22.29
C GLU A 179 -10.95 -2.07 -21.77
N LYS A 180 -11.06 -3.05 -20.86
CA LYS A 180 -12.33 -3.47 -20.27
C LYS A 180 -12.72 -2.66 -19.03
N GLY A 181 -11.80 -1.86 -18.47
CA GLY A 181 -12.03 -1.12 -17.24
C GLY A 181 -12.26 -2.03 -16.02
N THR A 182 -11.57 -3.18 -15.97
CA THR A 182 -11.75 -4.17 -14.88
C THR A 182 -10.51 -4.33 -14.02
N LEU A 183 -10.71 -4.66 -12.76
CA LEU A 183 -9.68 -4.96 -11.77
C LEU A 183 -9.92 -6.34 -11.17
N ASP A 184 -8.89 -7.18 -11.15
CA ASP A 184 -8.93 -8.47 -10.46
C ASP A 184 -8.14 -8.39 -9.17
N PHE A 185 -8.61 -9.10 -8.14
CA PHE A 185 -7.85 -9.38 -6.92
C PHE A 185 -8.13 -10.79 -6.42
N ASP A 186 -7.16 -11.35 -5.69
CA ASP A 186 -7.23 -12.71 -5.17
C ASP A 186 -7.44 -12.68 -3.65
N VAL A 187 -8.33 -13.55 -3.18
CA VAL A 187 -8.63 -13.77 -1.75
C VAL A 187 -8.18 -15.18 -1.39
N PHE A 188 -7.19 -15.27 -0.50
CA PHE A 188 -6.84 -16.54 0.13
C PHE A 188 -7.98 -16.98 1.05
N ALA A 189 -8.55 -18.15 0.76
CA ALA A 189 -9.69 -18.70 1.47
C ALA A 189 -9.23 -19.44 2.74
N HIS A 190 -9.71 -19.00 3.90
CA HIS A 190 -9.44 -19.65 5.17
C HIS A 190 -10.69 -19.69 6.06
N GLU A 191 -10.71 -20.62 7.00
CA GLU A 191 -11.81 -20.75 7.96
C GLU A 191 -11.93 -19.48 8.82
N GLY A 192 -13.16 -19.01 9.05
CA GLY A 192 -13.45 -17.80 9.82
C GLY A 192 -13.10 -16.48 9.10
N GLY A 193 -12.60 -16.53 7.86
CA GLY A 193 -12.26 -15.34 7.09
C GLY A 193 -13.50 -14.57 6.65
N ARG A 194 -13.69 -13.35 7.19
CA ARG A 194 -14.84 -12.49 6.83
C ARG A 194 -14.98 -12.26 5.32
N VAL A 195 -13.86 -12.03 4.63
CA VAL A 195 -13.86 -11.85 3.17
C VAL A 195 -14.02 -13.19 2.44
N THR A 196 -13.57 -14.29 3.03
CA THR A 196 -13.85 -15.64 2.49
C THR A 196 -15.36 -15.92 2.48
N GLU A 197 -16.07 -15.59 3.57
CA GLU A 197 -17.52 -15.74 3.63
C GLU A 197 -18.23 -14.78 2.68
N TRP A 198 -17.77 -13.52 2.58
CA TRP A 198 -18.29 -12.58 1.59
C TRP A 198 -18.14 -13.10 0.15
N CYS A 199 -16.99 -13.68 -0.21
CA CYS A 199 -16.78 -14.27 -1.54
C CYS A 199 -17.80 -15.37 -1.88
N LYS A 200 -18.28 -16.14 -0.88
CA LYS A 200 -19.31 -17.17 -1.09
C LYS A 200 -20.70 -16.59 -1.38
N THR A 201 -20.94 -15.34 -0.98
CA THR A 201 -22.22 -14.64 -1.20
C THR A 201 -22.23 -13.80 -2.47
N LEU A 202 -21.06 -13.57 -3.08
CA LEU A 202 -20.93 -12.70 -4.23
C LEU A 202 -21.63 -13.26 -5.46
N HIS A 203 -22.36 -12.38 -6.14
CA HIS A 203 -22.88 -12.61 -7.49
C HIS A 203 -22.65 -11.37 -8.37
N PRO A 204 -22.64 -11.52 -9.70
CA PRO A 204 -22.52 -10.39 -10.61
C PRO A 204 -23.58 -9.31 -10.32
N GLY A 205 -23.18 -8.05 -10.45
CA GLY A 205 -24.02 -6.88 -10.22
C GLY A 205 -24.04 -6.36 -8.77
N MET A 206 -23.39 -7.03 -7.81
CA MET A 206 -23.28 -6.52 -6.44
C MET A 206 -22.32 -5.33 -6.34
N ASP A 207 -22.63 -4.40 -5.45
CA ASP A 207 -21.75 -3.27 -5.14
C ASP A 207 -20.55 -3.70 -4.30
N ALA A 208 -19.39 -3.09 -4.57
CA ALA A 208 -18.19 -3.13 -3.77
C ALA A 208 -17.62 -1.72 -3.62
N ALA A 209 -17.01 -1.44 -2.47
CA ALA A 209 -16.30 -0.18 -2.25
C ALA A 209 -14.83 -0.45 -1.96
N ILE A 210 -13.95 0.22 -2.69
CA ILE A 210 -12.51 0.11 -2.53
C ILE A 210 -11.88 1.48 -2.30
N MET A 211 -10.83 1.51 -1.47
CA MET A 211 -10.03 2.70 -1.22
C MET A 211 -8.56 2.47 -1.54
N GLY A 212 -7.97 3.34 -2.35
CA GLY A 212 -6.58 3.25 -2.79
C GLY A 212 -6.37 3.83 -4.19
N PRO A 213 -5.25 3.49 -4.84
CA PRO A 213 -4.23 2.53 -4.40
C PRO A 213 -3.42 3.01 -3.20
N GLY A 214 -2.79 2.07 -2.51
CA GLY A 214 -1.93 2.28 -1.36
C GLY A 214 -0.81 1.24 -1.27
N GLY A 215 0.07 1.44 -0.31
CA GLY A 215 1.33 0.69 -0.25
C GLY A 215 2.36 1.22 -1.24
N GLU A 216 3.56 0.66 -1.18
CA GLU A 216 4.62 1.03 -2.11
C GLU A 216 4.39 0.41 -3.49
N TRP A 217 5.02 1.04 -4.48
CA TRP A 217 5.06 0.49 -5.81
C TRP A 217 6.05 -0.68 -5.91
N LEU A 218 6.17 -1.23 -7.11
CA LEU A 218 7.04 -2.36 -7.42
C LEU A 218 8.49 -2.07 -7.04
N PRO A 219 9.21 -3.06 -6.48
CA PRO A 219 10.63 -2.93 -6.24
C PRO A 219 11.37 -2.78 -7.58
N ASP A 220 12.34 -1.87 -7.61
CA ASP A 220 13.23 -1.64 -8.75
C ASP A 220 14.66 -1.94 -8.31
N ALA A 221 15.20 -3.06 -8.77
CA ALA A 221 16.57 -3.49 -8.49
C ALA A 221 17.03 -4.54 -9.50
N ARG A 222 18.33 -4.58 -9.80
CA ARG A 222 18.92 -5.61 -10.70
C ARG A 222 18.81 -7.04 -10.16
N TRP A 223 18.81 -7.19 -8.83
CA TRP A 223 18.62 -8.48 -8.19
C TRP A 223 17.53 -8.39 -7.12
N ILE A 224 16.57 -9.32 -7.11
CA ILE A 224 15.51 -9.34 -6.11
C ILE A 224 15.39 -10.68 -5.41
N ALA A 225 14.94 -10.65 -4.15
CA ALA A 225 14.48 -11.84 -3.46
C ALA A 225 13.10 -11.61 -2.87
N LEU A 226 12.11 -12.37 -3.34
CA LEU A 226 10.72 -12.30 -2.90
C LEU A 226 10.42 -13.50 -2.00
N PHE A 227 9.91 -13.27 -0.80
CA PHE A 227 9.46 -14.32 0.11
C PHE A 227 8.04 -14.02 0.56
N GLY A 228 7.19 -15.03 0.57
CA GLY A 228 5.88 -14.85 1.20
C GLY A 228 5.04 -16.09 1.25
N ASP A 229 4.01 -16.02 2.08
CA ASP A 229 3.02 -17.08 2.19
C ASP A 229 1.87 -16.90 1.20
N GLU A 230 0.85 -17.73 1.35
CA GLU A 230 -0.36 -17.70 0.55
C GLU A 230 -1.03 -16.31 0.46
N THR A 231 -0.92 -15.47 1.50
CA THR A 231 -1.51 -14.13 1.50
C THR A 231 -0.69 -13.13 0.70
N ALA A 232 0.62 -13.40 0.53
CA ALA A 232 1.55 -12.60 -0.25
C ALA A 232 1.65 -13.02 -1.71
N LEU A 233 1.21 -14.23 -2.06
CA LEU A 233 1.24 -14.76 -3.42
C LEU A 233 0.67 -13.80 -4.48
N PRO A 234 -0.50 -13.13 -4.28
CA PRO A 234 -1.01 -12.19 -5.28
C PRO A 234 -0.08 -11.00 -5.55
N ALA A 235 0.63 -10.52 -4.51
CA ALA A 235 1.61 -9.44 -4.64
C ALA A 235 2.88 -9.93 -5.35
N ILE A 236 3.40 -11.11 -4.97
CA ILE A 236 4.58 -11.72 -5.62
C ILE A 236 4.30 -11.96 -7.10
N ALA A 237 3.13 -12.53 -7.44
CA ALA A 237 2.73 -12.76 -8.83
C ALA A 237 2.73 -11.47 -9.64
N ARG A 238 2.11 -10.41 -9.10
CA ARG A 238 2.09 -9.10 -9.76
C ARG A 238 3.47 -8.47 -9.89
N ILE A 239 4.33 -8.62 -8.88
CA ILE A 239 5.71 -8.14 -8.93
C ILE A 239 6.44 -8.84 -10.08
N LEU A 240 6.46 -10.17 -10.09
CA LEU A 240 7.15 -10.98 -11.11
C LEU A 240 6.70 -10.66 -12.54
N GLU A 241 5.40 -10.44 -12.75
CA GLU A 241 4.83 -10.06 -14.05
C GLU A 241 5.25 -8.67 -14.55
N SER A 242 5.71 -7.82 -13.63
CA SER A 242 6.07 -6.43 -13.93
C SER A 242 7.58 -6.20 -13.95
N LEU A 243 8.40 -7.23 -13.67
CA LEU A 243 9.85 -7.08 -13.62
C LEU A 243 10.44 -6.91 -15.03
N PRO A 244 11.44 -6.02 -15.18
CA PRO A 244 12.28 -5.99 -16.37
C PRO A 244 12.97 -7.34 -16.62
N GLU A 245 13.22 -7.65 -17.89
CA GLU A 245 13.90 -8.88 -18.33
C GLU A 245 15.30 -9.04 -17.69
N GLU A 246 15.98 -7.92 -17.45
CA GLU A 246 17.32 -7.85 -16.85
C GLU A 246 17.32 -8.16 -15.34
N THR A 247 16.14 -8.24 -14.71
CA THR A 247 16.02 -8.56 -13.29
C THR A 247 16.35 -10.04 -13.08
N SER A 248 17.21 -10.32 -12.11
CA SER A 248 17.54 -11.68 -11.68
C SER A 248 17.16 -11.88 -10.21
N GLY A 249 17.08 -13.12 -9.73
CA GLY A 249 16.71 -13.32 -8.34
C GLY A 249 16.07 -14.65 -8.00
N VAL A 250 15.38 -14.65 -6.86
CA VAL A 250 14.56 -15.78 -6.42
C VAL A 250 13.22 -15.31 -5.87
N ALA A 251 12.18 -16.13 -6.04
CA ALA A 251 10.89 -15.97 -5.38
C ALA A 251 10.55 -17.28 -4.65
N THR A 252 10.41 -17.24 -3.33
CA THR A 252 10.01 -18.40 -2.51
C THR A 252 8.62 -18.18 -1.96
N ILE A 253 7.70 -19.07 -2.30
CA ILE A 253 6.27 -18.93 -1.99
C ILE A 253 5.83 -20.13 -1.18
N LEU A 254 5.33 -19.91 0.03
CA LEU A 254 4.74 -20.94 0.88
C LEU A 254 3.23 -20.97 0.66
N ILE A 255 2.69 -22.15 0.36
CA ILE A 255 1.25 -22.38 0.11
C ILE A 255 0.72 -23.50 1.00
N SER A 256 -0.57 -23.48 1.30
CA SER A 256 -1.24 -24.51 2.11
C SER A 256 -1.57 -25.78 1.33
N ASP A 257 -1.79 -25.69 0.02
CA ASP A 257 -2.21 -26.81 -0.83
C ASP A 257 -1.38 -26.83 -2.12
N ALA A 258 -0.85 -27.99 -2.51
CA ALA A 258 -0.04 -28.14 -3.73
C ALA A 258 -0.81 -27.80 -5.02
N GLY A 259 -2.14 -27.91 -5.01
CA GLY A 259 -2.99 -27.49 -6.12
C GLY A 259 -3.09 -25.96 -6.29
N ASP A 260 -2.54 -25.17 -5.36
CA ASP A 260 -2.43 -23.72 -5.48
C ASP A 260 -1.20 -23.26 -6.28
N VAL A 261 -0.32 -24.16 -6.70
CA VAL A 261 0.82 -23.81 -7.58
C VAL A 261 0.30 -23.17 -8.87
N GLN A 262 0.87 -22.01 -9.22
CA GLN A 262 0.45 -21.22 -10.38
C GLN A 262 1.59 -21.08 -11.38
N HIS A 263 1.23 -20.98 -12.66
CA HIS A 263 2.14 -20.41 -13.65
C HIS A 263 2.20 -18.90 -13.42
N LEU A 264 3.38 -18.39 -13.06
CA LEU A 264 3.64 -16.97 -12.86
C LEU A 264 4.36 -16.45 -14.09
N ASN A 265 3.70 -15.60 -14.87
CA ASN A 265 4.29 -15.03 -16.07
C ASN A 265 5.41 -14.06 -15.65
N THR A 266 6.61 -14.25 -16.18
CA THR A 266 7.70 -13.28 -16.00
C THR A 266 8.67 -13.40 -17.17
N THR A 267 9.19 -12.28 -17.63
CA THR A 267 10.30 -12.24 -18.60
C THR A 267 11.65 -12.17 -17.90
N SER A 268 11.65 -11.96 -16.57
CA SER A 268 12.87 -11.88 -15.76
C SER A 268 13.52 -13.25 -15.52
N SER A 269 14.78 -13.24 -15.11
CA SER A 269 15.52 -14.44 -14.71
C SER A 269 15.32 -14.83 -13.23
N VAL A 270 14.19 -14.43 -12.63
CA VAL A 270 13.88 -14.75 -11.23
C VAL A 270 13.38 -16.19 -11.11
N ALA A 271 14.12 -17.01 -10.35
CA ALA A 271 13.74 -18.41 -10.13
C ALA A 271 12.62 -18.53 -9.10
N VAL A 272 11.48 -19.12 -9.48
CA VAL A 272 10.33 -19.34 -8.59
C VAL A 272 10.43 -20.71 -7.92
N ARG A 273 10.31 -20.73 -6.59
CA ARG A 273 10.27 -21.93 -5.76
C ARG A 273 9.00 -21.94 -4.91
N TRP A 274 8.32 -23.08 -4.93
CA TRP A 274 7.14 -23.34 -4.12
C TRP A 274 7.50 -24.22 -2.92
N LEU A 275 6.94 -23.88 -1.77
CA LEU A 275 6.98 -24.67 -0.54
C LEU A 275 5.54 -25.01 -0.17
N VAL A 276 5.27 -26.23 0.27
CA VAL A 276 3.93 -26.62 0.76
C VAL A 276 3.98 -26.76 2.28
N ARG A 277 2.99 -26.18 2.97
CA ARG A 277 2.85 -26.30 4.42
C ARG A 277 2.75 -27.78 4.80
N GLY A 278 3.56 -28.19 5.77
CA GLY A 278 3.65 -29.59 6.22
C GLY A 278 4.92 -30.32 5.73
N ASP A 279 5.60 -29.81 4.70
CA ASP A 279 6.83 -30.43 4.17
C ASP A 279 8.09 -30.19 5.03
N GLY A 280 7.94 -29.50 6.17
CA GLY A 280 9.02 -29.24 7.12
C GLY A 280 10.03 -28.16 6.70
N ILE A 281 9.78 -27.42 5.61
CA ILE A 281 10.62 -26.30 5.15
C ILE A 281 9.86 -24.99 5.32
N SER A 282 10.42 -24.04 6.07
CA SER A 282 9.84 -22.71 6.26
C SER A 282 10.42 -21.65 5.31
N LEU A 283 9.76 -20.50 5.21
CA LEU A 283 10.30 -19.33 4.49
C LEU A 283 11.62 -18.86 5.11
N LEU A 284 11.72 -18.92 6.44
CA LEU A 284 12.94 -18.53 7.17
C LEU A 284 14.12 -19.46 6.89
N ASP A 285 13.88 -20.77 6.72
CA ASP A 285 14.94 -21.72 6.35
C ASP A 285 15.53 -21.38 4.98
N GLU A 286 14.69 -20.98 4.03
CA GLU A 286 15.13 -20.57 2.70
C GLU A 286 15.79 -19.18 2.72
N LEU A 287 15.28 -18.24 3.52
CA LEU A 287 15.90 -16.94 3.73
C LEU A 287 17.32 -17.08 4.33
N LYS A 288 17.52 -18.01 5.26
CA LYS A 288 18.83 -18.29 5.88
C LYS A 288 19.83 -18.86 4.85
N LYS A 289 19.37 -19.63 3.86
CA LYS A 289 20.20 -20.21 2.78
C LYS A 289 20.46 -19.25 1.62
N LEU A 290 19.65 -18.19 1.49
CA LEU A 290 19.72 -17.23 0.39
C LEU A 290 21.14 -16.67 0.24
N ARG A 291 21.71 -16.74 -0.96
CA ARG A 291 22.94 -16.01 -1.30
C ARG A 291 22.56 -14.63 -1.80
N ILE A 292 23.04 -13.59 -1.14
CA ILE A 292 22.72 -12.20 -1.49
C ILE A 292 23.95 -11.60 -2.17
N PRO A 293 23.89 -11.25 -3.47
CA PRO A 293 25.00 -10.63 -4.17
C PRO A 293 25.25 -9.19 -3.69
N ASP A 294 26.47 -8.69 -3.89
CA ASP A 294 26.81 -7.29 -3.66
C ASP A 294 26.60 -6.46 -4.93
N VAL A 295 25.32 -6.32 -5.29
CA VAL A 295 24.83 -5.54 -6.42
C VAL A 295 23.62 -4.74 -5.93
N ASP A 296 23.14 -3.84 -6.77
CA ASP A 296 21.81 -3.24 -6.60
C ASP A 296 20.74 -4.34 -6.38
N ARG A 297 20.22 -4.39 -5.16
CA ARG A 297 19.48 -5.53 -4.63
C ARG A 297 18.30 -5.10 -3.78
N PHE A 298 17.24 -5.90 -3.81
CA PHE A 298 16.07 -5.67 -3.00
C PHE A 298 15.49 -6.97 -2.43
N VAL A 299 15.27 -7.03 -1.11
CA VAL A 299 14.63 -8.17 -0.46
C VAL A 299 13.23 -7.78 0.00
N TRP A 300 12.22 -8.46 -0.52
CA TRP A 300 10.83 -8.26 -0.14
C TRP A 300 10.31 -9.51 0.56
N ILE A 301 9.77 -9.35 1.77
CA ILE A 301 9.11 -10.42 2.50
C ILE A 301 7.77 -9.96 3.06
N ALA A 302 6.73 -10.77 2.83
CA ALA A 302 5.44 -10.59 3.46
C ALA A 302 4.83 -11.91 3.93
N SER A 303 4.46 -11.98 5.21
CA SER A 303 3.83 -13.14 5.85
C SER A 303 3.25 -12.76 7.22
N GLU A 304 3.14 -13.71 8.13
CA GLU A 304 2.70 -13.57 9.51
C GLU A 304 3.68 -12.70 10.32
N ARG A 305 3.14 -11.89 11.25
CA ARG A 305 3.88 -10.89 12.02
C ARG A 305 5.16 -11.40 12.69
N SER A 306 5.12 -12.55 13.35
CA SER A 306 6.29 -13.10 14.04
C SER A 306 7.36 -13.56 13.07
N GLU A 307 6.97 -14.23 11.98
CA GLU A 307 7.90 -14.71 10.95
C GLU A 307 8.61 -13.55 10.26
N VAL A 308 7.89 -12.50 9.87
CA VAL A 308 8.52 -11.33 9.21
C VAL A 308 9.40 -10.52 10.16
N ASN A 309 9.10 -10.52 11.47
CA ASN A 309 9.97 -9.89 12.46
C ASN A 309 11.30 -10.64 12.61
N GLU A 310 11.28 -11.98 12.61
CA GLU A 310 12.52 -12.78 12.59
C GLU A 310 13.30 -12.57 11.29
N ALA A 311 12.61 -12.56 10.14
CA ALA A 311 13.23 -12.28 8.85
C ALA A 311 13.95 -10.92 8.82
N ARG A 312 13.36 -9.88 9.41
CA ARG A 312 14.01 -8.56 9.54
C ARG A 312 15.32 -8.66 10.31
N ASN A 313 15.33 -9.36 11.44
CA ASN A 313 16.53 -9.53 12.26
C ASN A 313 17.63 -10.26 11.49
N ILE A 314 17.28 -11.30 10.73
CA ILE A 314 18.21 -12.03 9.85
C ILE A 314 18.81 -11.09 8.79
N LEU A 315 17.97 -10.32 8.09
CA LEU A 315 18.42 -9.42 7.02
C LEU A 315 19.33 -8.30 7.55
N VAL A 316 18.98 -7.69 8.68
CA VAL A 316 19.81 -6.67 9.34
C VAL A 316 21.15 -7.25 9.79
N ALA A 317 21.15 -8.45 10.40
CA ALA A 317 22.39 -9.13 10.81
C ALA A 317 23.29 -9.49 9.61
N ARG A 318 22.70 -9.60 8.41
CA ARG A 318 23.40 -9.83 7.14
C ARG A 318 23.79 -8.53 6.41
N GLY A 319 23.61 -7.37 7.03
CA GLY A 319 24.03 -6.08 6.51
C GLY A 319 23.07 -5.44 5.50
N ILE A 320 21.86 -5.97 5.33
CA ILE A 320 20.85 -5.40 4.43
C ILE A 320 20.27 -4.15 5.06
N GLN A 321 20.38 -3.03 4.34
CA GLN A 321 19.91 -1.73 4.78
C GLN A 321 18.39 -1.60 4.66
N ARG A 322 17.80 -0.69 5.42
CA ARG A 322 16.36 -0.44 5.39
C ARG A 322 15.83 -0.09 3.98
N ALA A 323 16.63 0.58 3.17
CA ALA A 323 16.28 0.93 1.79
C ALA A 323 16.34 -0.26 0.82
N GLU A 324 17.08 -1.32 1.16
CA GLU A 324 17.21 -2.56 0.38
C GLU A 324 16.18 -3.63 0.81
N MET A 325 15.28 -3.30 1.76
CA MET A 325 14.26 -4.22 2.28
C MET A 325 12.84 -3.69 2.13
N ARG A 326 11.91 -4.63 1.97
CA ARG A 326 10.55 -4.50 2.46
C ARG A 326 10.18 -5.69 3.32
N VAL A 327 9.80 -5.42 4.56
CA VAL A 327 9.32 -6.44 5.51
C VAL A 327 7.91 -6.06 5.96
N ALA A 328 6.89 -6.77 5.46
CA ALA A 328 5.49 -6.44 5.69
C ALA A 328 4.76 -7.57 6.43
N SER A 329 4.13 -7.25 7.57
CA SER A 329 3.20 -8.18 8.23
C SER A 329 1.84 -8.06 7.57
N TYR A 330 1.40 -9.10 6.86
CA TYR A 330 0.09 -9.12 6.21
C TYR A 330 -1.01 -9.57 7.15
N TRP A 331 -0.66 -10.43 8.11
CA TRP A 331 -1.57 -10.95 9.11
C TRP A 331 -0.83 -11.27 10.41
N SER A 332 -1.59 -11.56 11.46
CA SER A 332 -1.10 -12.09 12.72
C SER A 332 -2.07 -13.14 13.24
N ARG A 333 -1.55 -14.15 13.92
CA ARG A 333 -2.35 -15.18 14.58
C ARG A 333 -3.16 -14.64 15.75
#